data_AF-A0A7J9SPA5-F1
#
_entry.id   AF-A0A7J9SPA5-F1
#
_cell.length_a   1.000
_cell.length_b   1.000
_cell.length_c   1.000
_cell.angle_alpha   90.00
_cell.angle_beta   90.00
_cell.angle_gamma   90.00
#
_symmetry.space_group_name_H-M   'P 1'
#
loop_
_entity.id
_entity.type
_entity.pdbx_description
1 polymer ?
#
loop_
_entity_poly.entity_id
_entity_poly.type
_entity_poly.pdbx_seq_one_letter_code
_entity_poly.pdbx_strand_id
1 'polypeptide(L)'
;MARDIVRRDFIKRVGAAGAIGASGLAGCIGSPDGGGGGGDDGGEMTETDSGGGDDGGEMTETDSGGGAEGPDGLVVIGYPESGIQLFRDYYSASDGNEEILVSDGLRDPAMPGQVGNDMANVTGTAPAAGGPSQEAFNELFQEEYDASPGVFTAQSYDSVAIQLLANAAAGENDGTAIRDQMRNVANPGGMEVTPDNLIAGIEAAANGEDVNYQGASSVTNFNEAGDPASAAYNIWEFNADDGSVENVEKQSFEGANPEGAGPSADSIPGGTDREMSVGILLPETGGLASVGGPMIQAAQLPAMQVNDANPAGLSVNAQLEDTQTSPSAGTAAAESLVSAGVPSVCGSASSGVNVPVSQQVFIPNEIVGCSPSSTALSVTNLDDNDYIFRTAPSDLLQGRVMAQVMANRLGADTVSVLHVNNDYGQQLAGRFVETFEGEVYHQVAFNKGASSYSSVISTALSPPDS
;
A
#
# COMPACT_ATOMS: atom_id res chain seq x y z
N MET A 1 -39.39 -9.98 -6.67
CA MET A 1 -39.13 -11.25 -5.94
C MET A 1 -38.36 -12.30 -6.76
N ALA A 2 -37.59 -11.90 -7.79
CA ALA A 2 -36.68 -12.81 -8.52
C ALA A 2 -35.20 -12.35 -8.48
N ARG A 3 -34.91 -11.22 -7.82
CA ARG A 3 -33.57 -10.61 -7.71
C ARG A 3 -32.70 -11.22 -6.59
N ASP A 4 -33.29 -11.87 -5.59
CA ASP A 4 -32.56 -12.37 -4.40
C ASP A 4 -31.96 -13.77 -4.55
N ILE A 5 -32.31 -14.52 -5.60
CA ILE A 5 -31.89 -15.93 -5.73
C ILE A 5 -30.50 -16.02 -6.39
N VAL A 6 -30.12 -15.07 -7.25
CA VAL A 6 -28.82 -15.08 -7.95
C VAL A 6 -27.67 -14.61 -7.03
N ARG A 7 -27.90 -13.60 -6.18
CA ARG A 7 -26.90 -13.06 -5.22
C ARG A 7 -26.38 -14.11 -4.22
N ARG A 8 -27.15 -15.15 -3.90
CA ARG A 8 -26.78 -16.19 -2.91
C ARG A 8 -25.92 -17.32 -3.47
N ASP A 9 -25.87 -17.51 -4.78
CA ASP A 9 -25.08 -18.60 -5.39
C ASP A 9 -23.63 -18.19 -5.70
N PHE A 10 -23.35 -16.89 -5.83
CA PHE A 10 -21.98 -16.39 -6.00
C PHE A 10 -21.12 -16.60 -4.73
N ILE A 11 -21.67 -16.29 -3.55
CA ILE A 11 -20.97 -16.44 -2.26
C ILE A 11 -20.65 -17.91 -1.92
N LYS A 12 -21.42 -18.87 -2.45
CA LYS A 12 -21.23 -20.30 -2.12
C LYS A 12 -20.14 -21.00 -2.93
N ARG A 13 -19.70 -20.45 -4.06
CA ARG A 13 -18.65 -21.09 -4.89
C ARG A 13 -17.23 -20.75 -4.44
N VAL A 14 -17.05 -19.69 -3.66
CA VAL A 14 -15.74 -19.28 -3.12
C VAL A 14 -15.40 -19.99 -1.80
N GLY A 15 -16.39 -20.45 -1.02
CA GLY A 15 -16.21 -20.85 0.38
C GLY A 15 -15.99 -22.33 0.71
N ALA A 16 -15.44 -23.18 -0.17
CA ALA A 16 -15.33 -24.62 0.12
C ALA A 16 -13.98 -25.25 -0.23
N ALA A 17 -12.89 -24.80 0.41
CA ALA A 17 -11.68 -25.61 0.56
C ALA A 17 -10.96 -25.28 1.87
N GLY A 18 -11.27 -26.01 2.95
CA GLY A 18 -10.47 -25.94 4.18
C GLY A 18 -11.07 -26.67 5.38
N ALA A 19 -10.59 -27.88 5.67
CA ALA A 19 -10.45 -28.40 7.04
C ALA A 19 -9.75 -29.78 7.03
N ILE A 20 -8.45 -29.81 7.29
CA ILE A 20 -7.78 -31.00 7.83
C ILE A 20 -7.29 -30.64 9.23
N GLY A 21 -7.87 -31.30 10.24
CA GLY A 21 -7.55 -31.09 11.64
C GLY A 21 -6.25 -31.78 12.06
N ALA A 22 -5.51 -31.12 12.94
CA ALA A 22 -4.44 -31.74 13.72
C ALA A 22 -4.72 -31.51 15.22
N SER A 23 -5.08 -32.60 15.88
CA SER A 23 -5.27 -32.71 17.33
C SER A 23 -3.92 -32.77 18.05
N GLY A 24 -3.64 -31.78 18.90
CA GLY A 24 -2.53 -31.78 19.85
C GLY A 24 -2.88 -32.50 21.16
N LEU A 25 -2.05 -33.47 21.54
CA LEU A 25 -2.12 -34.21 22.79
C LEU A 25 -1.39 -33.48 23.93
N ALA A 26 -1.97 -33.61 25.12
CA ALA A 26 -1.55 -33.06 26.40
C ALA A 26 -0.24 -33.63 26.95
N GLY A 27 0.41 -32.87 27.84
CA GLY A 27 1.49 -33.35 28.70
C GLY A 27 1.86 -32.36 29.79
N CYS A 28 1.30 -32.56 30.98
CA CYS A 28 1.57 -31.82 32.23
C CYS A 28 2.96 -32.14 32.83
N ILE A 29 3.25 -31.49 33.98
CA ILE A 29 4.32 -31.69 34.99
C ILE A 29 5.40 -30.60 34.88
N GLY A 30 5.79 -29.83 35.89
CA GLY A 30 5.49 -29.80 37.32
C GLY A 30 6.64 -29.04 38.02
N SER A 31 6.33 -28.11 38.92
CA SER A 31 7.32 -27.50 39.82
C SER A 31 7.77 -28.50 40.90
N PRO A 32 8.96 -28.31 41.50
CA PRO A 32 8.92 -27.84 42.89
C PRO A 32 10.07 -26.91 43.36
N ASP A 33 9.72 -26.21 44.44
CA ASP A 33 10.44 -25.51 45.51
C ASP A 33 11.95 -25.73 45.79
N GLY A 34 12.50 -24.67 46.42
CA GLY A 34 13.56 -24.70 47.44
C GLY A 34 14.85 -23.98 47.01
N GLY A 35 15.46 -23.02 47.72
CA GLY A 35 15.31 -22.47 49.06
C GLY A 35 16.69 -21.99 49.56
N GLY A 36 16.76 -20.90 50.34
CA GLY A 36 17.75 -20.75 51.43
C GLY A 36 18.89 -19.71 51.31
N GLY A 37 18.83 -18.70 52.21
CA GLY A 37 19.96 -18.09 52.97
C GLY A 37 20.84 -17.06 52.26
N GLY A 38 21.28 -15.93 52.83
CA GLY A 38 21.29 -15.42 54.22
C GLY A 38 22.63 -14.68 54.48
N GLY A 39 22.59 -13.56 55.22
CA GLY A 39 23.77 -12.84 55.79
C GLY A 39 24.18 -11.58 54.98
N ASP A 40 24.00 -10.32 55.37
CA ASP A 40 24.17 -9.54 56.63
C ASP A 40 25.52 -8.76 56.68
N ASP A 41 25.47 -7.61 57.37
CA ASP A 41 26.50 -6.61 57.72
C ASP A 41 26.88 -5.57 56.63
N GLY A 42 26.91 -4.24 56.85
CA GLY A 42 26.86 -3.44 58.08
C GLY A 42 28.05 -2.46 58.16
N GLY A 43 27.79 -1.16 58.39
CA GLY A 43 28.78 -0.12 58.77
C GLY A 43 28.99 0.96 57.69
N GLU A 44 28.36 2.13 57.74
CA GLU A 44 28.40 3.25 58.70
C GLU A 44 29.57 4.25 58.48
N MET A 45 29.09 5.48 58.20
CA MET A 45 29.63 6.83 58.19
C MET A 45 31.01 7.14 58.79
N THR A 46 31.72 8.06 58.13
CA THR A 46 32.46 9.14 58.80
C THR A 46 32.31 10.45 58.03
N GLU A 47 31.90 11.49 58.76
CA GLU A 47 31.97 12.88 58.33
C GLU A 47 33.37 13.46 58.58
N THR A 48 33.74 14.48 57.82
CA THR A 48 34.62 15.55 58.30
C THR A 48 34.27 16.87 57.63
N ASP A 49 34.27 17.89 58.46
CA ASP A 49 33.74 19.24 58.30
C ASP A 49 34.80 20.23 57.76
N SER A 50 34.29 21.39 57.32
CA SER A 50 34.87 22.74 57.33
C SER A 50 35.62 23.28 56.12
N GLY A 51 35.09 24.40 55.58
CA GLY A 51 35.83 25.35 54.75
C GLY A 51 34.94 26.27 53.92
N GLY A 52 34.41 27.34 54.52
CA GLY A 52 33.59 28.35 53.83
C GLY A 52 34.38 29.31 52.94
N GLY A 53 33.68 29.88 51.95
CA GLY A 53 34.13 30.95 51.08
C GLY A 53 32.97 31.45 50.22
N ASP A 54 32.37 32.55 50.66
CA ASP A 54 31.37 33.37 49.98
C ASP A 54 32.06 34.14 48.84
N ASP A 55 31.57 34.02 47.60
CA ASP A 55 31.77 35.02 46.55
C ASP A 55 30.61 34.92 45.55
N GLY A 56 29.74 35.93 45.61
CA GLY A 56 28.66 36.14 44.66
C GLY A 56 29.20 36.50 43.28
N GLY A 57 28.95 35.62 42.32
CA GLY A 57 29.05 35.87 40.90
C GLY A 57 27.81 35.31 40.23
N GLU A 58 27.01 36.19 39.66
CA GLU A 58 25.87 35.88 38.80
C GLU A 58 26.41 35.15 37.55
N MET A 59 26.44 33.82 37.63
CA MET A 59 26.74 32.94 36.50
C MET A 59 25.44 32.74 35.75
N THR A 60 25.31 33.43 34.62
CA THR A 60 24.43 33.00 33.54
C THR A 60 24.99 31.67 33.02
N GLU A 61 24.55 30.57 33.61
CA GLU A 61 24.68 29.24 33.03
C GLU A 61 23.78 29.21 31.79
N THR A 62 24.32 29.64 30.65
CA THR A 62 23.99 29.00 29.38
C THR A 62 24.51 27.57 29.50
N ASP A 63 23.67 26.70 30.06
CA ASP A 63 23.80 25.26 29.91
C ASP A 63 23.74 24.98 28.41
N SER A 64 24.92 24.87 27.84
CA SER A 64 25.18 24.35 26.50
C SER A 64 26.07 23.12 26.70
N GLY A 65 25.63 22.24 27.60
CA GLY A 65 25.99 20.84 27.58
C GLY A 65 25.35 20.18 26.37
N GLY A 66 26.07 20.14 25.25
CA GLY A 66 25.70 19.37 24.06
C GLY A 66 25.68 17.87 24.34
N GLY A 67 24.61 17.39 24.99
CA GLY A 67 24.15 16.03 24.78
C GLY A 67 23.57 15.96 23.39
N ALA A 68 24.04 15.05 22.55
CA ALA A 68 23.46 14.87 21.23
C ALA A 68 22.00 14.44 21.43
N GLU A 69 21.08 15.37 21.22
CA GLU A 69 19.64 15.14 21.26
C GLU A 69 19.27 14.18 20.12
N GLY A 70 18.20 13.40 20.31
CA GLY A 70 17.66 12.50 19.28
C GLY A 70 17.24 13.26 18.01
N PRO A 71 16.81 12.56 16.96
CA PRO A 71 16.38 13.23 15.74
C PRO A 71 15.15 14.12 15.99
N ASP A 72 15.02 15.21 15.23
CA ASP A 72 13.83 16.07 15.26
C ASP A 72 12.56 15.32 14.80
N GLY A 73 12.73 14.37 13.87
CA GLY A 73 11.63 13.62 13.31
C GLY A 73 11.94 12.17 12.96
N LEU A 74 10.87 11.38 12.82
CA LEU A 74 10.93 9.99 12.40
C LEU A 74 10.18 9.82 11.08
N VAL A 75 10.82 9.13 10.13
CA VAL A 75 10.12 8.60 8.95
C VAL A 75 9.81 7.14 9.19
N VAL A 76 8.54 6.74 9.10
CA VAL A 76 8.13 5.34 9.29
C VAL A 76 7.45 4.81 8.03
N ILE A 77 8.06 3.80 7.41
CA ILE A 77 7.58 3.15 6.19
C ILE A 77 7.24 1.70 6.52
N GLY A 78 5.96 1.34 6.47
CA GLY A 78 5.51 0.03 6.94
C GLY A 78 4.13 -0.35 6.48
N TYR A 79 3.57 -1.37 7.14
CA TYR A 79 2.20 -1.86 6.93
C TYR A 79 1.43 -1.86 8.25
N PRO A 80 0.09 -1.80 8.23
CA PRO A 80 -0.70 -1.52 9.43
C PRO A 80 -0.42 -2.48 10.59
N GLU A 81 -0.38 -3.80 10.36
CA GLU A 81 -0.15 -4.78 11.43
C GLU A 81 1.14 -4.53 12.22
N SER A 82 2.25 -4.28 11.53
CA SER A 82 3.55 -4.01 12.17
C SER A 82 3.64 -2.58 12.68
N GLY A 83 3.02 -1.62 11.98
CA GLY A 83 2.92 -0.22 12.39
C GLY A 83 2.19 -0.06 13.72
N ILE A 84 1.08 -0.76 13.93
CA ILE A 84 0.32 -0.70 15.19
C ILE A 84 1.20 -1.08 16.38
N GLN A 85 1.92 -2.20 16.28
CA GLN A 85 2.81 -2.62 17.36
C GLN A 85 4.03 -1.69 17.51
N LEU A 86 4.58 -1.18 16.41
CA LEU A 86 5.67 -0.21 16.45
C LEU A 86 5.24 1.09 17.16
N PHE A 87 4.07 1.65 16.83
CA PHE A 87 3.58 2.86 17.46
C PHE A 87 3.20 2.64 18.94
N ARG A 88 2.64 1.49 19.30
CA ARG A 88 2.43 1.14 20.72
C ARG A 88 3.74 1.16 21.50
N ASP A 89 4.79 0.56 20.95
CA ASP A 89 6.10 0.55 21.59
C ASP A 89 6.71 1.96 21.64
N TYR A 90 6.54 2.77 20.59
CA TYR A 90 7.03 4.14 20.51
C TYR A 90 6.39 5.04 21.58
N TYR A 91 5.06 5.08 21.66
CA TYR A 91 4.35 5.89 22.67
C TYR A 91 4.50 5.33 24.10
N SER A 92 4.94 4.08 24.25
CA SER A 92 5.26 3.51 25.56
C SER A 92 6.68 3.87 26.02
N ALA A 93 7.58 4.19 25.09
CA ALA A 93 9.01 4.37 25.34
C ALA A 93 9.51 5.81 25.14
N SER A 94 8.70 6.68 24.53
CA SER A 94 9.02 8.09 24.26
C SER A 94 7.92 9.00 24.79
N ASP A 95 8.25 10.28 24.94
CA ASP A 95 7.29 11.33 25.32
C ASP A 95 6.45 11.82 24.12
N GLY A 96 6.67 11.28 22.92
CA GLY A 96 5.88 11.60 21.72
C GLY A 96 6.21 12.96 21.09
N ASN A 97 7.41 13.50 21.32
CA ASN A 97 7.79 14.85 20.89
C ASN A 97 8.29 14.91 19.45
N GLU A 98 8.71 13.79 18.88
CA GLU A 98 9.22 13.75 17.50
C GLU A 98 8.06 13.90 16.51
N GLU A 99 8.29 14.69 15.45
CA GLU A 99 7.38 14.75 14.32
C GLU A 99 7.49 13.45 13.51
N ILE A 100 6.36 12.79 13.24
CA ILE A 100 6.35 11.50 12.55
C ILE A 100 5.76 11.67 11.16
N LEU A 101 6.54 11.27 10.16
CA LEU A 101 6.07 11.18 8.78
C LEU A 101 5.89 9.72 8.35
N VAL A 102 4.69 9.38 7.88
CA VAL A 102 4.38 8.03 7.38
C VAL A 102 4.10 8.00 5.88
N SER A 103 4.35 6.84 5.28
CA SER A 103 3.95 6.51 3.90
C SER A 103 2.49 6.04 3.81
N ASP A 104 1.98 5.88 2.59
CA ASP A 104 0.66 5.32 2.27
C ASP A 104 0.43 3.93 2.84
N GLY A 105 1.48 3.11 2.94
CA GLY A 105 1.41 1.77 3.52
C GLY A 105 0.94 1.75 4.98
N LEU A 106 0.97 2.87 5.71
CA LEU A 106 0.46 2.99 7.08
C LEU A 106 -0.85 3.78 7.18
N ARG A 107 -1.47 4.16 6.05
CA ARG A 107 -2.74 4.88 6.05
C ARG A 107 -3.91 3.95 6.36
N ASP A 108 -4.22 3.81 7.65
CA ASP A 108 -5.34 3.01 8.15
C ASP A 108 -6.14 3.83 9.19
N PRO A 109 -7.41 4.19 8.92
CA PRO A 109 -8.25 4.94 9.85
C PRO A 109 -8.50 4.22 11.19
N ALA A 110 -8.30 2.90 11.25
CA ALA A 110 -8.45 2.15 12.50
C ALA A 110 -7.18 2.23 13.38
N MET A 111 -6.07 2.78 12.88
CA MET A 111 -4.77 2.76 13.55
C MET A 111 -4.77 3.48 14.90
N PRO A 112 -5.27 4.74 15.04
CA PRO A 112 -5.24 5.45 16.33
C PRO A 112 -5.95 4.65 17.43
N GLY A 113 -7.15 4.13 17.13
CA GLY A 113 -7.92 3.30 18.07
C GLY A 113 -7.22 1.98 18.44
N GLN A 114 -6.48 1.37 17.51
CA GLN A 114 -5.71 0.16 17.79
C GLN A 114 -4.42 0.43 18.56
N VAL A 115 -3.75 1.55 18.31
CA VAL A 115 -2.57 1.98 19.06
C VAL A 115 -2.96 2.40 20.48
N GLY A 116 -4.13 3.01 20.65
CA GLY A 116 -4.57 3.58 21.92
C GLY A 116 -4.00 4.99 22.16
N ASN A 117 -3.72 5.71 21.08
CA ASN A 117 -3.19 7.08 21.06
C ASN A 117 -3.88 7.84 19.92
N ASP A 118 -4.06 9.16 20.04
CA ASP A 118 -4.69 9.97 18.98
C ASP A 118 -3.80 10.14 17.74
N MET A 119 -2.50 9.89 17.89
CA MET A 119 -1.47 9.99 16.86
C MET A 119 -1.39 11.39 16.26
N ALA A 120 -1.60 12.42 17.08
CA ALA A 120 -1.62 13.82 16.63
C ALA A 120 -0.27 14.32 16.06
N ASN A 121 0.85 13.68 16.41
CA ASN A 121 2.17 13.97 15.84
C ASN A 121 2.48 13.20 14.54
N VAL A 122 1.47 12.53 13.94
CA VAL A 122 1.63 11.76 12.71
C VAL A 122 1.04 12.51 11.52
N THR A 123 1.93 12.90 10.61
CA THR A 123 1.58 13.33 9.26
C THR A 123 1.85 12.18 8.30
N GLY A 124 1.00 11.99 7.31
CA GLY A 124 1.19 10.98 6.28
C GLY A 124 1.16 11.53 4.87
N THR A 125 1.77 10.80 3.96
CA THR A 125 1.62 11.01 2.51
C THR A 125 0.94 9.80 1.89
N ALA A 126 0.11 10.01 0.88
CA ALA A 126 -0.41 8.90 0.08
C ALA A 126 -0.78 9.37 -1.32
N PRO A 127 -0.77 8.48 -2.33
CA PRO A 127 -1.37 8.77 -3.62
C PRO A 127 -2.77 9.35 -3.46
N ALA A 128 -3.00 10.52 -4.04
CA ALA A 128 -4.28 11.18 -4.03
C ALA A 128 -5.20 10.45 -5.02
N ALA A 129 -6.33 9.95 -4.53
CA ALA A 129 -7.46 9.70 -5.39
C ALA A 129 -8.12 11.05 -5.71
N GLY A 130 -8.34 11.32 -6.98
CA GLY A 130 -8.98 12.55 -7.46
C GLY A 130 -9.09 12.56 -8.97
N GLY A 131 -9.34 11.40 -9.56
CA GLY A 131 -9.66 11.26 -10.97
C GLY A 131 -10.98 11.97 -11.29
N PRO A 132 -11.26 12.21 -12.58
CA PRO A 132 -12.46 12.94 -13.02
C PRO A 132 -13.77 12.29 -12.56
N SER A 133 -13.74 11.02 -12.13
CA SER A 133 -14.93 10.25 -11.74
C SER A 133 -14.81 9.59 -10.37
N GLN A 134 -14.08 10.23 -9.45
CA GLN A 134 -13.98 9.76 -8.06
C GLN A 134 -15.34 9.70 -7.35
N GLU A 135 -16.21 10.72 -7.54
CA GLU A 135 -17.53 10.76 -6.90
C GLU A 135 -18.41 9.59 -7.35
N ALA A 136 -18.43 9.31 -8.65
CA ALA A 136 -19.15 8.16 -9.22
C ALA A 136 -18.72 6.84 -8.58
N PHE A 137 -17.41 6.61 -8.45
CA PHE A 137 -16.89 5.42 -7.78
C PHE A 137 -17.27 5.37 -6.30
N ASN A 138 -17.17 6.50 -5.58
CA ASN A 138 -17.53 6.56 -4.16
C ASN A 138 -19.01 6.20 -3.95
N GLU A 139 -19.90 6.70 -4.82
CA GLU A 139 -21.33 6.36 -4.79
C GLU A 139 -21.56 4.87 -5.08
N LEU A 140 -20.93 4.33 -6.13
CA LEU A 140 -20.99 2.91 -6.48
C LEU A 140 -20.54 2.00 -5.33
N PHE A 141 -19.42 2.34 -4.69
CA PHE A 141 -18.85 1.56 -3.60
C PHE A 141 -19.72 1.63 -2.35
N GLN A 142 -20.23 2.82 -2.01
CA GLN A 142 -21.14 3.00 -0.87
C GLN A 142 -22.48 2.29 -1.09
N GLU A 143 -23.03 2.30 -2.31
CA GLU A 143 -24.29 1.60 -2.63
C GLU A 143 -24.15 0.08 -2.46
N GLU A 144 -23.05 -0.51 -2.91
CA GLU A 144 -22.88 -1.97 -2.87
C GLU A 144 -22.44 -2.47 -1.49
N TYR A 145 -21.57 -1.73 -0.79
CA TYR A 145 -20.91 -2.22 0.43
C TYR A 145 -21.31 -1.48 1.72
N ASP A 146 -22.11 -0.42 1.65
CA ASP A 146 -22.48 0.43 2.79
C ASP A 146 -21.27 0.94 3.58
N ALA A 147 -20.18 1.22 2.87
CA ALA A 147 -18.91 1.67 3.42
C ALA A 147 -18.26 2.72 2.51
N SER A 148 -17.42 3.58 3.08
CA SER A 148 -16.61 4.52 2.30
C SER A 148 -15.34 3.85 1.77
N PRO A 149 -14.85 4.24 0.59
CA PRO A 149 -13.63 3.66 0.03
C PRO A 149 -12.38 4.01 0.86
N GLY A 150 -11.49 3.04 1.05
CA GLY A 150 -10.19 3.22 1.72
C GLY A 150 -9.04 3.57 0.75
N VAL A 151 -7.81 3.56 1.25
CA VAL A 151 -6.61 3.72 0.42
C VAL A 151 -6.53 2.62 -0.65
N PHE A 152 -6.10 2.98 -1.87
CA PHE A 152 -5.97 2.08 -3.03
C PHE A 152 -7.25 1.38 -3.55
N THR A 153 -8.43 1.69 -3.00
CA THR A 153 -9.70 1.13 -3.46
C THR A 153 -10.05 1.57 -4.88
N ALA A 154 -9.97 2.88 -5.15
CA ALA A 154 -10.21 3.43 -6.49
C ALA A 154 -9.22 2.86 -7.52
N GLN A 155 -7.95 2.72 -7.16
CA GLN A 155 -6.90 2.12 -8.00
C GLN A 155 -7.19 0.64 -8.31
N SER A 156 -7.80 -0.08 -7.36
CA SER A 156 -8.19 -1.49 -7.52
C SER A 156 -9.36 -1.64 -8.49
N TYR A 157 -10.34 -0.73 -8.43
CA TYR A 157 -11.40 -0.63 -9.43
C TYR A 157 -10.83 -0.35 -10.83
N ASP A 158 -10.01 0.71 -10.94
CA ASP A 158 -9.40 1.14 -12.20
C ASP A 158 -8.57 0.01 -12.84
N SER A 159 -7.80 -0.72 -12.03
CA SER A 159 -6.97 -1.83 -12.51
C SER A 159 -7.80 -2.91 -13.20
N VAL A 160 -8.94 -3.31 -12.62
CA VAL A 160 -9.81 -4.32 -13.25
C VAL A 160 -10.58 -3.73 -14.42
N ALA A 161 -11.08 -2.49 -14.31
CA ALA A 161 -11.80 -1.83 -15.40
C ALA A 161 -10.95 -1.74 -16.67
N ILE A 162 -9.70 -1.31 -16.57
CA ILE A 162 -8.75 -1.22 -17.69
C ILE A 162 -8.48 -2.61 -18.27
N GLN A 163 -8.23 -3.62 -17.44
CA GLN A 163 -7.97 -4.98 -17.91
C GLN A 163 -9.18 -5.58 -18.65
N LEU A 164 -10.40 -5.31 -18.20
CA LEU A 164 -11.62 -5.75 -18.90
C LEU A 164 -11.82 -5.00 -20.23
N LEU A 165 -11.52 -3.70 -20.28
CA LEU A 165 -11.53 -2.94 -21.54
C LEU A 165 -10.49 -3.46 -22.52
N ALA A 166 -9.25 -3.68 -22.07
CA ALA A 166 -8.17 -4.23 -22.88
C ALA A 166 -8.50 -5.65 -23.38
N ASN A 167 -9.12 -6.48 -22.54
CA ASN A 167 -9.61 -7.80 -22.93
C ASN A 167 -10.72 -7.69 -23.99
N ALA A 168 -11.73 -6.85 -23.78
CA ALA A 168 -12.78 -6.61 -24.78
C ALA A 168 -12.21 -6.14 -26.12
N ALA A 169 -11.27 -5.19 -26.09
CA ALA A 169 -10.52 -4.67 -27.23
C ALA A 169 -9.70 -5.75 -27.95
N ALA A 170 -9.05 -6.64 -27.20
CA ALA A 170 -8.25 -7.74 -27.75
C ALA A 170 -9.11 -8.81 -28.44
N GLY A 171 -10.34 -9.04 -27.93
CA GLY A 171 -11.26 -10.03 -28.48
C GLY A 171 -10.98 -11.47 -28.05
N GLU A 172 -9.93 -11.72 -27.26
CA GLU A 172 -9.55 -13.06 -26.78
C GLU A 172 -8.91 -13.02 -25.37
N ASN A 173 -8.95 -14.16 -24.67
CA ASN A 173 -8.29 -14.33 -23.36
C ASN A 173 -6.83 -14.76 -23.54
N ASP A 174 -6.03 -13.89 -24.14
CA ASP A 174 -4.60 -14.08 -24.33
C ASP A 174 -3.84 -12.90 -23.72
N GLY A 175 -2.84 -13.17 -22.89
CA GLY A 175 -2.14 -12.11 -22.17
C GLY A 175 -1.34 -11.18 -23.08
N THR A 176 -0.77 -11.69 -24.19
CA THR A 176 -0.09 -10.85 -25.19
C THR A 176 -1.10 -9.93 -25.89
N ALA A 177 -2.24 -10.48 -26.30
CA ALA A 177 -3.28 -9.70 -26.95
C ALA A 177 -3.85 -8.61 -26.03
N ILE A 178 -4.04 -8.91 -24.73
CA ILE A 178 -4.48 -7.93 -23.73
C ILE A 178 -3.40 -6.86 -23.51
N ARG A 179 -2.14 -7.27 -23.34
CA ARG A 179 -0.99 -6.38 -23.14
C ARG A 179 -0.94 -5.30 -24.20
N ASP A 180 -1.07 -5.71 -25.46
CA ASP A 180 -0.96 -4.82 -26.62
C ASP A 180 -2.12 -3.80 -26.68
N GLN A 181 -3.21 -4.03 -25.94
CA GLN A 181 -4.37 -3.12 -25.84
C GLN A 181 -4.40 -2.28 -24.56
N MET A 182 -3.61 -2.60 -23.53
CA MET A 182 -3.63 -1.88 -22.24
C MET A 182 -3.47 -0.37 -22.41
N ARG A 183 -2.53 0.05 -23.28
CA ARG A 183 -2.31 1.47 -23.59
C ARG A 183 -3.35 2.03 -24.56
N ASN A 184 -3.86 1.24 -25.50
CA ASN A 184 -4.92 1.68 -26.42
C ASN A 184 -6.20 2.09 -25.67
N VAL A 185 -6.56 1.36 -24.61
CA VAL A 185 -7.77 1.64 -23.85
C VAL A 185 -7.59 2.67 -22.75
N ALA A 186 -6.36 2.98 -22.35
CA ALA A 186 -6.05 3.87 -21.23
C ALA A 186 -5.50 5.23 -21.64
N ASN A 187 -4.81 5.33 -22.79
CA ASN A 187 -4.24 6.58 -23.27
C ASN A 187 -5.23 7.32 -24.18
N PRO A 188 -5.03 8.64 -24.42
CA PRO A 188 -5.98 9.46 -25.17
C PRO A 188 -6.28 8.96 -26.59
N GLY A 189 -7.56 8.90 -26.92
CA GLY A 189 -8.09 8.48 -28.21
C GLY A 189 -9.47 7.85 -28.05
N GLY A 190 -10.42 8.13 -28.95
CA GLY A 190 -11.73 7.47 -28.90
C GLY A 190 -12.69 7.97 -27.83
N MET A 191 -13.61 7.09 -27.42
CA MET A 191 -14.68 7.38 -26.47
C MET A 191 -14.14 7.48 -25.04
N GLU A 192 -14.43 8.58 -24.34
CA GLU A 192 -14.12 8.69 -22.92
C GLU A 192 -14.98 7.71 -22.10
N VAL A 193 -14.30 6.84 -21.34
CA VAL A 193 -14.91 5.83 -20.49
C VAL A 193 -14.57 6.12 -19.03
N THR A 194 -15.55 6.12 -18.15
CA THR A 194 -15.42 6.35 -16.71
C THR A 194 -16.19 5.25 -15.96
N PRO A 195 -16.11 5.17 -14.62
CA PRO A 195 -16.97 4.29 -13.83
C PRO A 195 -18.47 4.41 -14.14
N ASP A 196 -18.96 5.60 -14.53
CA ASP A 196 -20.39 5.84 -14.83
C ASP A 196 -20.87 5.17 -16.12
N ASN A 197 -19.99 5.03 -17.12
CA ASN A 197 -20.35 4.53 -18.44
C ASN A 197 -19.53 3.30 -18.86
N LEU A 198 -18.87 2.63 -17.90
CA LEU A 198 -17.98 1.49 -18.13
C LEU A 198 -18.60 0.44 -19.07
N ILE A 199 -19.88 0.12 -18.91
CA ILE A 199 -20.58 -0.87 -19.75
C ILE A 199 -20.65 -0.45 -21.21
N ALA A 200 -20.90 0.83 -21.50
CA ALA A 200 -20.88 1.34 -22.87
C ALA A 200 -19.46 1.33 -23.44
N GLY A 201 -18.44 1.61 -22.62
CA GLY A 201 -17.04 1.48 -23.00
C GLY A 201 -16.63 0.05 -23.35
N ILE A 202 -17.06 -0.94 -22.55
CA ILE A 202 -16.81 -2.36 -22.83
C ILE A 202 -17.49 -2.78 -24.14
N GLU A 203 -18.73 -2.34 -24.40
CA GLU A 203 -19.42 -2.60 -25.65
C GLU A 203 -18.71 -1.94 -26.86
N ALA A 204 -18.24 -0.71 -26.72
CA ALA A 204 -17.48 -0.02 -27.77
C ALA A 204 -16.16 -0.74 -28.09
N ALA A 205 -15.37 -1.09 -27.07
CA ALA A 205 -14.13 -1.84 -27.22
C ALA A 205 -14.36 -3.22 -27.85
N ALA A 206 -15.42 -3.93 -27.45
CA ALA A 206 -15.81 -5.21 -28.03
C ALA A 206 -16.20 -5.10 -29.52
N ASN A 207 -16.66 -3.93 -29.97
CA ASN A 207 -16.97 -3.65 -31.37
C ASN A 207 -15.76 -3.12 -32.17
N GLY A 208 -14.57 -3.05 -31.56
CA GLY A 208 -13.34 -2.59 -32.21
C GLY A 208 -13.22 -1.06 -32.27
N GLU A 209 -13.96 -0.33 -31.44
CA GLU A 209 -13.89 1.12 -31.35
C GLU A 209 -12.81 1.56 -30.34
N ASP A 210 -12.15 2.68 -30.63
CA ASP A 210 -11.19 3.29 -29.71
C ASP A 210 -11.92 3.80 -28.46
N VAL A 211 -11.34 3.51 -27.29
CA VAL A 211 -11.82 3.98 -25.98
C VAL A 211 -10.66 4.56 -25.19
N ASN A 212 -10.96 5.49 -24.29
CA ASN A 212 -9.99 6.09 -23.39
C ASN A 212 -10.58 6.10 -21.98
N TYR A 213 -10.09 5.20 -21.13
CA TYR A 213 -10.50 5.09 -19.75
C TYR A 213 -9.92 6.23 -18.90
N GLN A 214 -10.79 6.86 -18.14
CA GLN A 214 -10.52 7.95 -17.22
C GLN A 214 -11.03 7.52 -15.84
N GLY A 215 -10.08 6.99 -15.04
CA GLY A 215 -10.36 6.26 -13.81
C GLY A 215 -10.89 7.08 -12.64
N ALA A 216 -11.35 6.34 -11.63
CA ALA A 216 -11.77 6.88 -10.33
C ALA A 216 -10.59 7.45 -9.55
N SER A 217 -9.42 6.80 -9.62
CA SER A 217 -8.24 7.20 -8.87
C SER A 217 -7.54 8.41 -9.49
N SER A 218 -7.37 8.41 -10.82
CA SER A 218 -6.63 9.42 -11.56
C SER A 218 -6.92 9.31 -13.07
N VAL A 219 -6.33 10.21 -13.86
CA VAL A 219 -6.17 10.01 -15.30
C VAL A 219 -5.19 8.83 -15.49
N THR A 220 -5.69 7.71 -16.00
CA THR A 220 -4.99 6.41 -16.01
C THR A 220 -4.05 6.22 -17.21
N ASN A 221 -3.57 7.31 -17.80
CA ASN A 221 -2.64 7.23 -18.93
C ASN A 221 -1.35 6.52 -18.47
N PHE A 222 -0.92 5.48 -19.19
CA PHE A 222 0.32 4.77 -18.91
C PHE A 222 1.49 5.37 -19.68
N ASN A 223 2.62 5.50 -19.01
CA ASN A 223 3.90 5.84 -19.65
C ASN A 223 4.60 4.59 -20.20
N GLU A 224 5.82 4.79 -20.71
CA GLU A 224 6.63 3.72 -21.33
C GLU A 224 6.93 2.57 -20.36
N ALA A 225 6.97 2.81 -19.04
CA ALA A 225 7.22 1.79 -18.03
C ALA A 225 5.93 1.14 -17.47
N GLY A 226 4.75 1.46 -18.02
CA GLY A 226 3.48 0.96 -17.51
C GLY A 226 3.00 1.64 -16.21
N ASP A 227 3.65 2.74 -15.82
CA ASP A 227 3.28 3.56 -14.66
C ASP A 227 2.29 4.65 -15.06
N PRO A 228 1.50 5.20 -14.11
CA PRO A 228 0.70 6.38 -14.36
C PRO A 228 1.58 7.55 -14.81
N ALA A 229 1.19 8.19 -15.91
CA ALA A 229 1.93 9.30 -16.52
C ALA A 229 1.86 10.58 -15.68
N SER A 230 0.88 10.69 -14.80
CA SER A 230 0.70 11.80 -13.86
C SER A 230 0.40 11.24 -12.48
N ALA A 231 0.80 11.97 -11.44
CA ALA A 231 0.58 11.57 -10.06
C ALA A 231 0.17 12.77 -9.22
N ALA A 232 -0.65 12.51 -8.21
CA ALA A 232 -0.90 13.47 -7.15
C ALA A 232 -0.78 12.76 -5.81
N TYR A 233 -0.39 13.49 -4.78
CA TYR A 233 -0.22 13.01 -3.41
C TYR A 233 -1.00 13.90 -2.47
N ASN A 234 -1.72 13.28 -1.54
CA ASN A 234 -2.31 13.96 -0.41
C ASN A 234 -1.33 13.91 0.76
N ILE A 235 -1.17 15.04 1.43
CA ILE A 235 -0.68 15.11 2.79
C ILE A 235 -1.92 14.97 3.68
N TRP A 236 -1.86 14.08 4.66
CA TRP A 236 -2.99 13.74 5.51
C TRP A 236 -2.56 13.64 6.97
N GLU A 237 -3.52 13.82 7.87
CA GLU A 237 -3.35 13.74 9.33
C GLU A 237 -4.51 12.92 9.91
N PHE A 238 -4.36 12.42 11.13
CA PHE A 238 -5.47 11.83 11.89
C PHE A 238 -6.27 12.94 12.59
N ASN A 239 -7.60 12.88 12.48
CA ASN A 239 -8.48 13.76 13.23
C ASN A 239 -8.44 13.37 14.72
N ALA A 240 -8.14 14.34 15.59
CA ALA A 240 -7.98 14.10 17.03
C ALA A 240 -9.29 13.72 17.76
N ASP A 241 -10.46 14.08 17.20
CA ASP A 241 -11.77 13.83 17.81
C ASP A 241 -12.28 12.41 17.53
N ASP A 242 -12.10 11.91 16.30
CA ASP A 242 -12.70 10.64 15.86
C ASP A 242 -11.72 9.62 15.23
N GLY A 243 -10.43 9.99 15.08
CA GLY A 243 -9.38 9.14 14.52
C GLY A 243 -9.48 8.95 13.00
N SER A 244 -10.40 9.63 12.33
CA SER A 244 -10.54 9.57 10.87
C SER A 244 -9.34 10.20 10.15
N VAL A 245 -9.14 9.85 8.88
CA VAL A 245 -8.04 10.42 8.08
C VAL A 245 -8.54 11.66 7.33
N GLU A 246 -7.90 12.80 7.56
CA GLU A 246 -8.19 14.05 6.88
C GLU A 246 -7.07 14.41 5.90
N ASN A 247 -7.43 14.75 4.65
CA ASN A 247 -6.46 15.27 3.69
C ASN A 247 -6.30 16.79 3.92
N VAL A 248 -5.09 17.23 4.28
CA VAL A 248 -4.78 18.62 4.62
C VAL A 248 -4.27 19.42 3.42
N GLU A 249 -3.61 18.75 2.47
CA GLU A 249 -3.04 19.37 1.27
C GLU A 249 -2.94 18.34 0.14
N LYS A 250 -3.06 18.79 -1.11
CA LYS A 250 -2.84 17.97 -2.30
C LYS A 250 -1.74 18.58 -3.16
N GLN A 251 -0.74 17.79 -3.49
CA GLN A 251 0.37 18.14 -4.39
C GLN A 251 0.24 17.32 -5.67
N SER A 252 0.31 17.98 -6.84
CA SER A 252 0.13 17.33 -8.15
C SER A 252 1.41 17.47 -8.98
N PHE A 253 1.71 16.40 -9.73
CA PHE A 253 2.89 16.26 -10.58
C PHE A 253 2.45 15.77 -11.95
N GLU A 254 2.77 16.53 -12.99
CA GLU A 254 2.65 16.07 -14.36
C GLU A 254 3.97 15.42 -14.78
N GLY A 255 3.90 14.21 -15.33
CA GLY A 255 5.06 13.55 -15.91
C GLY A 255 5.46 14.16 -17.25
N ALA A 256 6.59 13.72 -17.80
CA ALA A 256 7.13 14.27 -19.06
C ALA A 256 6.19 14.05 -20.27
N ASN A 257 5.35 13.01 -20.23
CA ASN A 257 4.38 12.66 -21.27
C ASN A 257 3.00 12.46 -20.60
N PRO A 258 2.27 13.53 -20.24
CA PRO A 258 1.03 13.42 -19.48
C PRO A 258 -0.10 12.70 -20.25
N GLU A 259 0.01 12.63 -21.58
CA GLU A 259 -0.88 11.88 -22.48
C GLU A 259 -0.51 10.38 -22.57
N GLY A 260 0.50 9.91 -21.82
CA GLY A 260 0.98 8.54 -21.91
C GLY A 260 2.04 8.32 -23.00
N ALA A 261 2.65 7.14 -22.99
CA ALA A 261 3.70 6.73 -23.93
C ALA A 261 3.86 5.19 -23.90
N GLY A 262 4.64 4.65 -24.83
CA GLY A 262 4.94 3.21 -24.92
C GLY A 262 4.24 2.52 -26.11
N PRO A 263 4.53 1.24 -26.36
CA PRO A 263 3.97 0.50 -27.48
C PRO A 263 2.49 0.16 -27.26
N SER A 264 1.73 0.23 -28.35
CA SER A 264 0.34 -0.23 -28.45
C SER A 264 0.11 -0.89 -29.81
N ALA A 265 -0.90 -1.76 -29.92
CA ALA A 265 -1.29 -2.33 -31.20
C ALA A 265 -1.88 -1.29 -32.17
N ASP A 266 -1.60 -1.46 -33.47
CA ASP A 266 -2.14 -0.60 -34.55
C ASP A 266 -3.65 -0.78 -34.79
N SER A 267 -4.27 -1.80 -34.19
CA SER A 267 -5.67 -2.15 -34.40
C SER A 267 -6.32 -2.67 -33.12
N ILE A 268 -7.63 -2.47 -33.01
CA ILE A 268 -8.50 -3.02 -31.96
C ILE A 268 -9.41 -4.08 -32.60
N PRO A 269 -9.08 -5.38 -32.48
CA PRO A 269 -9.88 -6.44 -33.10
C PRO A 269 -11.33 -6.51 -32.61
N GLY A 270 -11.54 -6.29 -31.31
CA GLY A 270 -12.82 -6.49 -30.64
C GLY A 270 -13.25 -7.97 -30.60
N GLY A 271 -14.30 -8.27 -29.84
CA GLY A 271 -14.91 -9.60 -29.81
C GLY A 271 -16.12 -9.67 -28.87
N THR A 272 -17.20 -10.29 -29.34
CA THR A 272 -18.50 -10.40 -28.64
C THR A 272 -18.81 -11.85 -28.24
N ASP A 273 -19.87 -12.05 -27.46
CA ASP A 273 -20.45 -13.38 -27.16
C ASP A 273 -19.47 -14.39 -26.55
N ARG A 274 -18.66 -13.96 -25.57
CA ARG A 274 -17.64 -14.77 -24.91
C ARG A 274 -17.48 -14.42 -23.43
N GLU A 275 -16.85 -15.31 -22.68
CA GLU A 275 -16.46 -15.06 -21.30
C GLU A 275 -15.04 -14.49 -21.24
N MET A 276 -14.88 -13.32 -20.63
CA MET A 276 -13.58 -12.73 -20.29
C MET A 276 -13.09 -13.27 -18.94
N SER A 277 -11.79 -13.47 -18.78
CA SER A 277 -11.20 -13.92 -17.50
C SER A 277 -10.27 -12.86 -16.92
N VAL A 278 -10.34 -12.65 -15.61
CA VAL A 278 -9.45 -11.74 -14.86
C VAL A 278 -9.16 -12.30 -13.47
N GLY A 279 -7.92 -12.15 -13.01
CA GLY A 279 -7.50 -12.52 -11.67
C GLY A 279 -7.51 -11.32 -10.73
N ILE A 280 -7.75 -11.56 -9.45
CA ILE A 280 -7.58 -10.61 -8.36
C ILE A 280 -6.61 -11.27 -7.37
N LEU A 281 -5.40 -10.73 -7.27
CA LEU A 281 -4.32 -11.27 -6.45
C LEU A 281 -3.95 -10.24 -5.38
N LEU A 282 -4.75 -10.17 -4.32
CA LEU A 282 -4.68 -9.14 -3.28
C LEU A 282 -4.63 -9.78 -1.88
N PRO A 283 -4.20 -9.06 -0.83
CA PRO A 283 -4.07 -9.63 0.51
C PRO A 283 -5.43 -9.71 1.22
N GLU A 284 -6.03 -10.89 1.29
CA GLU A 284 -7.14 -11.15 2.22
C GLU A 284 -6.62 -11.28 3.65
N THR A 285 -5.39 -11.79 3.80
CA THR A 285 -4.74 -11.97 5.09
C THR A 285 -3.32 -11.37 5.13
N GLY A 286 -2.71 -11.41 6.32
CA GLY A 286 -1.38 -10.88 6.58
C GLY A 286 -1.36 -9.37 6.83
N GLY A 287 -0.16 -8.78 6.72
CA GLY A 287 0.10 -7.41 7.20
C GLY A 287 -0.69 -6.29 6.52
N LEU A 288 -1.30 -6.54 5.36
CA LEU A 288 -2.16 -5.60 4.63
C LEU A 288 -3.65 -5.98 4.68
N ALA A 289 -4.08 -6.95 5.49
CA ALA A 289 -5.45 -7.45 5.50
C ALA A 289 -6.51 -6.36 5.75
N SER A 290 -6.21 -5.36 6.61
CA SER A 290 -7.15 -4.27 6.94
C SER A 290 -7.48 -3.41 5.72
N VAL A 291 -6.52 -3.20 4.82
CA VAL A 291 -6.72 -2.44 3.57
C VAL A 291 -7.10 -3.35 2.39
N GLY A 292 -6.70 -4.61 2.42
CA GLY A 292 -6.92 -5.56 1.32
C GLY A 292 -8.39 -5.94 1.10
N GLY A 293 -9.20 -6.04 2.16
CA GLY A 293 -10.64 -6.31 2.05
C GLY A 293 -11.37 -5.29 1.16
N PRO A 294 -11.32 -3.98 1.48
CA PRO A 294 -11.90 -2.94 0.64
C PRO A 294 -11.31 -2.89 -0.79
N MET A 295 -10.01 -3.17 -0.97
CA MET A 295 -9.40 -3.25 -2.30
C MET A 295 -9.99 -4.39 -3.14
N ILE A 296 -10.19 -5.57 -2.55
CA ILE A 296 -10.80 -6.73 -3.20
C ILE A 296 -12.24 -6.43 -3.59
N GLN A 297 -13.01 -5.81 -2.68
CA GLN A 297 -14.38 -5.36 -2.96
C GLN A 297 -14.41 -4.43 -4.19
N ALA A 298 -13.54 -3.42 -4.22
CA ALA A 298 -13.46 -2.49 -5.35
C ALA A 298 -13.04 -3.17 -6.66
N ALA A 299 -12.10 -4.12 -6.61
CA ALA A 299 -11.65 -4.89 -7.78
C ALA A 299 -12.76 -5.82 -8.35
N GLN A 300 -13.72 -6.25 -7.53
CA GLN A 300 -14.82 -7.10 -7.99
C GLN A 300 -15.93 -6.31 -8.72
N LEU A 301 -16.08 -5.02 -8.44
CA LEU A 301 -17.17 -4.20 -8.99
C LEU A 301 -17.23 -4.17 -10.53
N PRO A 302 -16.13 -3.96 -11.28
CA PRO A 302 -16.20 -3.97 -12.75
C PRO A 302 -16.74 -5.29 -13.32
N ALA A 303 -16.30 -6.42 -12.77
CA ALA A 303 -16.78 -7.75 -13.18
C ALA A 303 -18.28 -7.94 -12.86
N MET A 304 -18.73 -7.43 -11.70
CA MET A 304 -20.15 -7.45 -11.33
C MET A 304 -20.99 -6.61 -12.29
N GLN A 305 -20.55 -5.39 -12.61
CA GLN A 305 -21.23 -4.50 -13.55
C GLN A 305 -21.38 -5.17 -14.92
N VAL A 306 -20.30 -5.77 -15.46
CA VAL A 306 -20.34 -6.46 -16.75
C VAL A 306 -21.27 -7.67 -16.72
N ASN A 307 -21.21 -8.49 -15.67
CA ASN A 307 -22.07 -9.68 -15.55
C ASN A 307 -23.56 -9.33 -15.40
N ASP A 308 -23.89 -8.21 -14.73
CA ASP A 308 -25.27 -7.75 -14.57
C ASP A 308 -25.84 -7.17 -15.88
N ALA A 309 -25.01 -6.51 -16.68
CA ALA A 309 -25.43 -5.87 -17.94
C ALA A 309 -25.31 -6.79 -19.17
N ASN A 310 -24.37 -7.74 -19.16
CA ASN A 310 -24.02 -8.63 -20.27
C ASN A 310 -23.83 -7.87 -21.63
N PRO A 311 -23.00 -6.80 -21.66
CA PRO A 311 -22.81 -5.97 -22.85
C PRO A 311 -22.20 -6.80 -23.98
N ALA A 312 -22.71 -6.64 -25.20
CA ALA A 312 -22.22 -7.39 -26.38
C ALA A 312 -22.16 -8.93 -26.17
N GLY A 313 -22.98 -9.49 -25.28
CA GLY A 313 -22.94 -10.92 -24.94
C GLY A 313 -21.72 -11.34 -24.11
N LEU A 314 -21.01 -10.39 -23.50
CA LEU A 314 -19.83 -10.62 -22.67
C LEU A 314 -20.18 -10.88 -21.21
N SER A 315 -19.55 -11.90 -20.64
CA SER A 315 -19.52 -12.18 -19.20
C SER A 315 -18.09 -12.19 -18.67
N VAL A 316 -17.91 -12.12 -17.35
CA VAL A 316 -16.61 -12.10 -16.68
C VAL A 316 -16.49 -13.23 -15.66
N ASN A 317 -15.47 -14.06 -15.80
CA ASN A 317 -14.97 -14.97 -14.79
C ASN A 317 -13.85 -14.31 -13.98
N ALA A 318 -14.20 -13.74 -12.83
CA ALA A 318 -13.23 -13.15 -11.89
C ALA A 318 -12.78 -14.19 -10.86
N GLN A 319 -11.47 -14.43 -10.74
CA GLN A 319 -10.89 -15.37 -9.78
C GLN A 319 -10.06 -14.64 -8.74
N LEU A 320 -10.36 -14.86 -7.45
CA LEU A 320 -9.66 -14.25 -6.32
C LEU A 320 -8.70 -15.25 -5.70
N GLU A 321 -7.48 -14.79 -5.40
CA GLU A 321 -6.46 -15.54 -4.69
C GLU A 321 -5.76 -14.67 -3.63
N ASP A 322 -5.49 -15.24 -2.45
CA ASP A 322 -4.91 -14.53 -1.30
C ASP A 322 -3.38 -14.52 -1.32
N THR A 323 -2.80 -13.33 -1.36
CA THR A 323 -1.34 -13.17 -1.28
C THR A 323 -0.77 -13.33 0.13
N GLN A 324 -1.60 -13.23 1.16
CA GLN A 324 -1.19 -13.23 2.58
C GLN A 324 -0.13 -12.17 2.93
N THR A 325 0.02 -11.15 2.06
CA THR A 325 1.16 -10.21 2.11
C THR A 325 2.52 -10.93 2.13
N SER A 326 2.64 -12.08 1.47
CA SER A 326 3.82 -12.96 1.51
C SER A 326 4.31 -13.30 0.09
N PRO A 327 5.61 -13.15 -0.21
CA PRO A 327 6.15 -13.47 -1.54
C PRO A 327 5.88 -14.92 -1.96
N SER A 328 6.05 -15.88 -1.04
CA SER A 328 5.87 -17.30 -1.34
C SER A 328 4.41 -17.67 -1.55
N ALA A 329 3.51 -17.14 -0.72
CA ALA A 329 2.08 -17.38 -0.88
C ALA A 329 1.55 -16.70 -2.16
N GLY A 330 1.94 -15.45 -2.41
CA GLY A 330 1.58 -14.73 -3.63
C GLY A 330 2.06 -15.42 -4.90
N THR A 331 3.28 -15.99 -4.92
CA THR A 331 3.79 -16.76 -6.07
C THR A 331 2.95 -18.01 -6.31
N ALA A 332 2.67 -18.80 -5.26
CA ALA A 332 1.85 -20.00 -5.38
C ALA A 332 0.40 -19.70 -5.81
N ALA A 333 -0.16 -18.60 -5.33
CA ALA A 333 -1.52 -18.19 -5.69
C ALA A 333 -1.56 -17.61 -7.13
N ALA A 334 -0.52 -16.91 -7.58
CA ALA A 334 -0.37 -16.51 -8.97
C ALA A 334 -0.27 -17.74 -9.91
N GLU A 335 0.50 -18.77 -9.53
CA GLU A 335 0.58 -20.03 -10.30
C GLU A 335 -0.79 -20.73 -10.41
N SER A 336 -1.65 -20.61 -9.39
CA SER A 336 -3.05 -21.08 -9.42
C SER A 336 -3.85 -20.37 -10.51
N LEU A 337 -3.78 -19.02 -10.56
CA LEU A 337 -4.45 -18.21 -11.59
C LEU A 337 -3.95 -18.57 -13.01
N VAL A 338 -2.64 -18.71 -13.19
CA VAL A 338 -2.05 -19.11 -14.48
C VAL A 338 -2.53 -20.51 -14.89
N SER A 339 -2.54 -21.46 -13.95
CA SER A 339 -3.03 -22.82 -14.20
C SER A 339 -4.53 -22.86 -14.55
N ALA A 340 -5.29 -21.88 -14.07
CA ALA A 340 -6.70 -21.69 -14.40
C ALA A 340 -6.93 -20.96 -15.74
N GLY A 341 -5.86 -20.55 -16.44
CA GLY A 341 -5.93 -19.89 -17.74
C GLY A 341 -6.31 -18.40 -17.65
N VAL A 342 -6.06 -17.75 -16.52
CA VAL A 342 -6.31 -16.32 -16.34
C VAL A 342 -5.24 -15.51 -17.09
N PRO A 343 -5.60 -14.66 -18.07
CA PRO A 343 -4.64 -13.96 -18.93
C PRO A 343 -4.15 -12.61 -18.36
N SER A 344 -4.87 -12.04 -17.39
CA SER A 344 -4.52 -10.78 -16.74
C SER A 344 -4.95 -10.78 -15.27
N VAL A 345 -4.18 -10.09 -14.41
CA VAL A 345 -4.37 -10.06 -12.96
C VAL A 345 -4.31 -8.64 -12.41
N CYS A 346 -5.34 -8.22 -11.68
CA CYS A 346 -5.26 -7.08 -10.75
C CYS A 346 -4.48 -7.50 -9.52
N GLY A 347 -3.30 -6.92 -9.35
CA GLY A 347 -2.41 -7.27 -8.25
C GLY A 347 -0.94 -7.27 -8.66
N SER A 348 -0.02 -7.48 -7.72
CA SER A 348 -0.31 -7.64 -6.28
C SER A 348 -0.14 -6.35 -5.49
N ALA A 349 -0.66 -6.32 -4.25
CA ALA A 349 -0.72 -5.08 -3.48
C ALA A 349 0.65 -4.60 -2.94
N SER A 350 1.44 -5.51 -2.36
CA SER A 350 2.75 -5.17 -1.78
C SER A 350 3.85 -5.33 -2.81
N SER A 351 4.77 -4.36 -2.95
CA SER A 351 5.92 -4.51 -3.86
C SER A 351 6.83 -5.68 -3.53
N GLY A 352 6.94 -6.04 -2.24
CA GLY A 352 7.64 -7.25 -1.81
C GLY A 352 7.00 -8.55 -2.31
N VAL A 353 5.73 -8.53 -2.74
CA VAL A 353 5.03 -9.65 -3.39
C VAL A 353 5.00 -9.45 -4.91
N ASN A 354 4.80 -8.22 -5.38
CA ASN A 354 4.61 -7.92 -6.79
C ASN A 354 5.85 -8.21 -7.62
N VAL A 355 7.02 -7.72 -7.21
CA VAL A 355 8.28 -7.96 -7.92
C VAL A 355 8.55 -9.45 -8.11
N PRO A 356 8.53 -10.31 -7.06
CA PRO A 356 8.77 -11.74 -7.26
C PRO A 356 7.66 -12.42 -8.06
N VAL A 357 6.38 -12.08 -7.88
CA VAL A 357 5.28 -12.65 -8.68
C VAL A 357 5.44 -12.30 -10.16
N SER A 358 5.75 -11.03 -10.47
CA SER A 358 5.97 -10.58 -11.83
C SER A 358 7.12 -11.32 -12.50
N GLN A 359 8.28 -11.38 -11.83
CA GLN A 359 9.48 -12.01 -12.38
C GLN A 359 9.38 -13.54 -12.52
N GLN A 360 8.72 -14.20 -11.57
CA GLN A 360 8.70 -15.66 -11.50
C GLN A 360 7.48 -16.27 -12.19
N VAL A 361 6.37 -15.54 -12.27
CA VAL A 361 5.08 -16.07 -12.76
C VAL A 361 4.55 -15.26 -13.93
N PHE A 362 4.29 -13.95 -13.78
CA PHE A 362 3.58 -13.22 -14.83
C PHE A 362 4.38 -13.08 -16.12
N ILE A 363 5.59 -12.53 -16.06
CA ILE A 363 6.42 -12.29 -17.25
C ILE A 363 6.75 -13.60 -17.98
N PRO A 364 7.20 -14.70 -17.31
CA PRO A 364 7.51 -15.95 -18.00
C PRO A 364 6.31 -16.66 -18.63
N ASN A 365 5.08 -16.38 -18.16
CA ASN A 365 3.84 -16.97 -18.66
C ASN A 365 3.01 -15.98 -19.50
N GLU A 366 3.58 -14.82 -19.85
CA GLU A 366 2.93 -13.81 -20.70
C GLU A 366 1.60 -13.30 -20.13
N ILE A 367 1.53 -13.16 -18.80
CA ILE A 367 0.34 -12.68 -18.08
C ILE A 367 0.46 -11.19 -17.81
N VAL A 368 -0.59 -10.44 -18.10
CA VAL A 368 -0.62 -9.01 -17.76
C VAL A 368 -0.86 -8.84 -16.27
N GLY A 369 0.05 -8.20 -15.56
CA GLY A 369 -0.13 -7.77 -14.17
C GLY A 369 -0.45 -6.28 -14.12
N CYS A 370 -1.51 -5.88 -13.43
CA CYS A 370 -1.79 -4.46 -13.16
C CYS A 370 -1.97 -4.23 -11.66
N SER A 371 -0.91 -3.74 -11.00
CA SER A 371 -0.94 -3.55 -9.55
C SER A 371 -1.70 -2.28 -9.16
N PRO A 372 -2.61 -2.34 -8.17
CA PRO A 372 -3.30 -1.15 -7.70
C PRO A 372 -2.56 -0.38 -6.59
N SER A 373 -1.46 -0.91 -6.04
CA SER A 373 -0.80 -0.31 -4.87
C SER A 373 0.69 -0.60 -4.71
N SER A 374 1.33 -1.30 -5.66
CA SER A 374 2.76 -1.55 -5.60
C SER A 374 3.55 -0.36 -6.13
N THR A 375 4.02 0.50 -5.22
CA THR A 375 4.61 1.80 -5.54
C THR A 375 6.14 1.79 -5.73
N ALA A 376 6.84 0.71 -5.37
CA ALA A 376 8.30 0.68 -5.38
C ALA A 376 8.91 0.95 -6.78
N LEU A 377 10.08 1.59 -6.81
CA LEU A 377 10.83 1.86 -8.05
C LEU A 377 11.26 0.57 -8.77
N SER A 378 11.44 -0.52 -8.02
CA SER A 378 11.75 -1.85 -8.56
C SER A 378 10.72 -2.32 -9.59
N VAL A 379 9.44 -1.95 -9.42
CA VAL A 379 8.36 -2.26 -10.36
C VAL A 379 8.57 -1.52 -11.68
N THR A 380 8.84 -0.21 -11.64
CA THR A 380 9.15 0.61 -12.84
C THR A 380 10.33 0.05 -13.63
N ASN A 381 11.30 -0.53 -12.92
CA ASN A 381 12.58 -0.97 -13.49
C ASN A 381 12.59 -2.46 -13.87
N LEU A 382 11.45 -3.15 -13.85
CA LEU A 382 11.36 -4.52 -14.31
C LEU A 382 11.65 -4.58 -15.83
N ASP A 383 12.44 -5.58 -16.23
CA ASP A 383 12.52 -6.00 -17.62
C ASP A 383 11.34 -6.94 -17.89
N ASP A 384 10.21 -6.36 -18.29
CA ASP A 384 8.91 -7.01 -18.23
C ASP A 384 8.25 -7.24 -19.59
N ASN A 385 8.88 -6.81 -20.69
CA ASN A 385 8.29 -6.84 -22.03
C ASN A 385 6.86 -6.25 -22.06
N ASP A 386 6.63 -5.16 -21.33
CA ASP A 386 5.35 -4.46 -21.17
C ASP A 386 4.23 -5.27 -20.52
N TYR A 387 4.52 -6.37 -19.81
CA TYR A 387 3.47 -7.15 -19.13
C TYR A 387 3.03 -6.55 -17.79
N ILE A 388 3.81 -5.64 -17.18
CA ILE A 388 3.52 -5.12 -15.84
C ILE A 388 3.13 -3.64 -15.90
N PHE A 389 1.94 -3.36 -15.41
CA PHE A 389 1.37 -2.03 -15.26
C PHE A 389 1.03 -1.77 -13.79
N ARG A 390 0.73 -0.51 -13.47
CA ARG A 390 0.09 -0.17 -12.20
C ARG A 390 -0.76 1.09 -12.27
N THR A 391 -1.83 1.12 -11.49
CA THR A 391 -2.68 2.32 -11.32
C THR A 391 -2.25 3.17 -10.13
N ALA A 392 -1.36 2.66 -9.27
CA ALA A 392 -0.67 3.47 -8.26
C ALA A 392 0.57 4.17 -8.83
N PRO A 393 0.87 5.41 -8.40
CA PRO A 393 2.07 6.11 -8.84
C PRO A 393 3.34 5.56 -8.17
N SER A 394 4.49 5.83 -8.80
CA SER A 394 5.82 5.43 -8.31
C SER A 394 6.28 6.18 -7.06
N ASP A 395 6.94 5.48 -6.14
CA ASP A 395 7.64 6.04 -4.97
C ASP A 395 8.73 7.06 -5.36
N LEU A 396 9.13 7.12 -6.64
CA LEU A 396 10.05 8.12 -7.17
C LEU A 396 9.61 9.55 -6.81
N LEU A 397 8.29 9.81 -6.92
CA LEU A 397 7.69 11.09 -6.59
C LEU A 397 7.35 11.18 -5.11
N GLN A 398 6.87 10.10 -4.50
CA GLN A 398 6.48 10.11 -3.09
C GLN A 398 7.66 10.38 -2.15
N GLY A 399 8.84 9.78 -2.38
CA GLY A 399 10.01 10.05 -1.55
C GLY A 399 10.43 11.53 -1.60
N ARG A 400 10.20 12.22 -2.73
CA ARG A 400 10.41 13.67 -2.85
C ARG A 400 9.37 14.46 -2.07
N VAL A 401 8.09 14.09 -2.18
CA VAL A 401 7.01 14.70 -1.39
C VAL A 401 7.31 14.54 0.10
N MET A 402 7.68 13.34 0.53
CA MET A 402 8.02 13.05 1.92
C MET A 402 9.19 13.91 2.41
N ALA A 403 10.28 14.00 1.64
CA ALA A 403 11.42 14.87 1.99
C ALA A 403 10.99 16.34 2.13
N GLN A 404 10.14 16.84 1.22
CA GLN A 404 9.62 18.21 1.27
C GLN A 404 8.69 18.46 2.46
N VAL A 405 7.82 17.51 2.78
CA VAL A 405 6.92 17.57 3.94
C VAL A 405 7.76 17.60 5.22
N MET A 406 8.72 16.69 5.36
CA MET A 406 9.57 16.61 6.54
C MET A 406 10.36 17.90 6.77
N ALA A 407 11.04 18.40 5.73
CA ALA A 407 11.86 19.60 5.86
C ALA A 407 11.03 20.89 6.01
N ASN A 408 9.99 21.08 5.19
CA ASN A 408 9.33 22.39 5.08
C ASN A 408 8.06 22.52 5.91
N ARG A 409 7.30 21.42 6.10
CA ARG A 409 6.06 21.43 6.89
C ARG A 409 6.35 21.11 8.34
N LEU A 410 7.10 20.03 8.57
CA LEU A 410 7.41 19.56 9.92
C LEU A 410 8.65 20.25 10.52
N GLY A 411 9.48 20.88 9.68
CA GLY A 411 10.61 21.69 10.14
C GLY A 411 11.75 20.86 10.75
N ALA A 412 11.84 19.58 10.41
CA ALA A 412 12.88 18.69 10.90
C ALA A 412 14.17 18.85 10.09
N ASP A 413 15.28 19.11 10.77
CA ASP A 413 16.62 19.18 10.17
C ASP A 413 17.35 17.84 10.31
N THR A 414 17.01 17.05 11.32
CA THR A 414 17.60 15.74 11.63
C THR A 414 16.52 14.66 11.72
N VAL A 415 16.74 13.51 11.08
CA VAL A 415 15.73 12.44 11.03
C VAL A 415 16.32 11.04 11.16
N SER A 416 15.53 10.12 11.70
CA SER A 416 15.77 8.68 11.56
C SER A 416 14.67 8.03 10.72
N VAL A 417 15.06 7.07 9.88
CA VAL A 417 14.15 6.36 8.98
C VAL A 417 13.99 4.92 9.45
N LEU A 418 12.77 4.54 9.83
CA LEU A 418 12.38 3.17 10.12
C LEU A 418 11.64 2.61 8.91
N HIS A 419 12.04 1.46 8.40
CA HIS A 419 11.39 0.87 7.24
C HIS A 419 11.19 -0.64 7.35
N VAL A 420 10.06 -1.13 6.83
CA VAL A 420 9.82 -2.57 6.74
C VAL A 420 10.89 -3.21 5.85
N ASN A 421 11.37 -4.38 6.26
CA ASN A 421 12.44 -5.11 5.60
C ASN A 421 11.92 -5.88 4.37
N ASN A 422 11.54 -5.14 3.34
CA ASN A 422 11.19 -5.65 2.02
C ASN A 422 11.51 -4.61 0.94
N ASP A 423 11.23 -4.98 -0.31
CA ASP A 423 11.48 -4.13 -1.47
C ASP A 423 10.77 -2.75 -1.39
N TYR A 424 9.51 -2.71 -0.93
CA TYR A 424 8.80 -1.44 -0.71
C TYR A 424 9.52 -0.53 0.29
N GLY A 425 9.78 -1.02 1.51
CA GLY A 425 10.38 -0.22 2.56
C GLY A 425 11.79 0.25 2.20
N GLN A 426 12.60 -0.62 1.60
CA GLN A 426 13.97 -0.30 1.18
C GLN A 426 14.01 0.76 0.07
N GLN A 427 13.17 0.61 -0.97
CA GLN A 427 13.19 1.52 -2.11
C GLN A 427 12.67 2.92 -1.74
N LEU A 428 11.58 3.01 -0.97
CA LEU A 428 11.06 4.30 -0.53
C LEU A 428 11.97 4.99 0.49
N ALA A 429 12.54 4.25 1.45
CA ALA A 429 13.50 4.79 2.41
C ALA A 429 14.74 5.34 1.70
N GLY A 430 15.31 4.57 0.76
CA GLY A 430 16.45 5.01 -0.04
C GLY A 430 16.13 6.27 -0.84
N ARG A 431 14.93 6.36 -1.43
CA ARG A 431 14.50 7.54 -2.19
C ARG A 431 14.31 8.78 -1.32
N PHE A 432 13.73 8.62 -0.13
CA PHE A 432 13.61 9.70 0.84
C PHE A 432 14.99 10.22 1.24
N VAL A 433 15.92 9.33 1.63
CA VAL A 433 17.27 9.70 2.08
C VAL A 433 18.07 10.40 0.98
N GLU A 434 17.94 9.96 -0.28
CA GLU A 434 18.57 10.63 -1.42
C GLU A 434 18.07 12.07 -1.62
N THR A 435 16.82 12.34 -1.24
CA THR A 435 16.14 13.61 -1.54
C THR A 435 16.10 14.57 -0.35
N PHE A 436 16.19 14.07 0.88
CA PHE A 436 16.16 14.87 2.10
C PHE A 436 17.46 15.66 2.24
N GLU A 437 17.34 16.99 2.42
CA GLU A 437 18.50 17.89 2.49
C GLU A 437 19.10 18.02 3.91
N GLY A 438 18.38 17.53 4.93
CA GLY A 438 18.84 17.48 6.31
C GLY A 438 19.74 16.27 6.61
N GLU A 439 20.04 16.06 7.89
CA GLU A 439 20.89 14.97 8.36
C GLU A 439 20.05 13.71 8.68
N VAL A 440 20.48 12.55 8.17
CA VAL A 440 19.85 11.26 8.49
C VAL A 440 20.72 10.54 9.52
N TYR A 441 20.22 10.39 10.75
CA TYR A 441 20.94 9.73 11.85
C TYR A 441 21.02 8.22 11.63
N HIS A 442 19.86 7.57 11.48
CA HIS A 442 19.78 6.12 11.34
C HIS A 442 18.81 5.71 10.23
N GLN A 443 19.14 4.60 9.55
CA GLN A 443 18.21 3.86 8.71
C GLN A 443 18.04 2.46 9.30
N VAL A 444 16.88 2.21 9.90
CA VAL A 444 16.63 0.99 10.69
C VAL A 444 15.56 0.14 10.02
N ALA A 445 16.00 -1.00 9.48
CA ALA A 445 15.09 -2.00 8.94
C ALA A 445 14.39 -2.78 10.06
N PHE A 446 13.08 -3.03 9.92
CA PHE A 446 12.34 -3.90 10.83
C PHE A 446 11.60 -5.02 10.09
N ASN A 447 11.54 -6.21 10.70
CA ASN A 447 10.80 -7.35 10.15
C ASN A 447 9.34 -7.31 10.58
N LYS A 448 8.44 -7.77 9.72
CA LYS A 448 7.01 -7.88 10.04
C LYS A 448 6.76 -8.89 11.17
N GLY A 449 5.69 -8.67 11.93
CA GLY A 449 5.18 -9.64 12.91
C GLY A 449 6.03 -9.79 14.18
N ALA A 450 6.93 -8.85 14.46
CA ALA A 450 7.65 -8.85 15.74
C ALA A 450 6.68 -8.53 16.90
N SER A 451 6.88 -9.19 18.04
CA SER A 451 6.11 -8.93 19.25
C SER A 451 6.48 -7.60 19.92
N SER A 452 7.63 -7.02 19.55
CA SER A 452 8.10 -5.72 19.99
C SER A 452 9.13 -5.16 19.01
N TYR A 453 9.16 -3.83 18.88
CA TYR A 453 10.09 -3.02 18.11
C TYR A 453 10.93 -2.09 18.99
N SER A 454 10.95 -2.27 20.32
CA SER A 454 11.66 -1.36 21.23
C SER A 454 13.14 -1.15 20.89
N SER A 455 13.85 -2.17 20.39
CA SER A 455 15.25 -2.00 19.95
C SER A 455 15.39 -1.16 18.68
N VAL A 456 14.44 -1.29 17.74
CA VAL A 456 14.36 -0.49 16.52
C VAL A 456 14.14 0.97 16.89
N ILE A 457 13.19 1.23 17.80
CA ILE A 457 12.85 2.57 18.29
C ILE A 457 14.03 3.18 19.06
N SER A 458 14.64 2.41 19.98
CA SER A 458 15.79 2.88 20.76
C SER A 458 16.97 3.26 19.86
N THR A 459 17.17 2.54 18.76
CA THR A 459 18.21 2.88 17.78
C THR A 459 17.82 4.16 17.03
N ALA A 460 16.59 4.23 16.51
CA ALA A 460 16.12 5.40 15.77
C ALA A 460 16.12 6.69 16.59
N LEU A 461 15.84 6.64 17.89
CA LEU A 461 15.84 7.79 18.78
C LEU A 461 17.25 8.17 19.30
N SER A 462 18.26 7.32 19.04
CA SER A 462 19.62 7.63 19.48
C SER A 462 20.31 8.61 18.52
N PRO A 463 21.21 9.47 19.01
CA PRO A 463 22.09 10.25 18.13
C PRO A 463 23.02 9.33 17.33
N PRO A 464 23.65 9.80 16.24
CA PRO A 464 24.59 9.00 15.46
C PRO A 464 25.86 8.68 16.27
N ASP A 465 26.46 7.51 16.04
CA ASP A 465 27.74 7.13 16.65
C ASP A 465 28.85 8.09 16.15
N SER A 466 29.51 8.78 17.09
CA SER A 466 30.54 9.80 16.84
C SER A 466 31.86 9.28 16.29
#